data_AF-A0A954UHJ2-F1
#
_entry.id   AF-A0A954UHJ2-F1
#
_cell.length_a   1.000
_cell.length_b   1.000
_cell.length_c   1.000
_cell.angle_alpha   90.00
_cell.angle_beta   90.00
_cell.angle_gamma   90.00
#
_symmetry.space_group_name_H-M   'P 1'
#
loop_
_entity.id
_entity.type
_entity.pdbx_description
1 polymer ?
#
loop_
_entity_poly.entity_id
_entity_poly.type
_entity_poly.pdbx_seq_one_letter_code
_entity_poly.pdbx_strand_id
1 'polypeptide(L)'
;MNTISRPMIVERWSLLCGFVRLAVVLWCCTSIDSIDAADVPRAKLQIINGTDQPVDVFWLKSDQERVPSGTIEPGEDTNITTTLGHRFAIRGRDDDSESTVVSEALVQAYRVGGIPDFYTQRSEAHGYPIVASARVNPFALQEAAYLVDLMLAQRPDVREAMIKSGSRLSILAWNEFTTDQPEWKWLAKTPLPEFPGIAADNFYDARARGMGGSQTDPFCSCGEENLLCYLGDPYPTENILIHEFAHNIHLRGMVNVDPTFDVRLRSVYDTAMREGLWKGKYASVNHHEYFAEGVQSWFDNNRENDHDHNHVNTREELLAYDPRLAAL
;
A
#
# COMPACT_ATOMS: atom_id res chain seq x y z
N MET A 1 72.71 -20.23 22.01
CA MET A 1 72.75 -18.76 21.89
C MET A 1 71.32 -18.27 21.77
N ASN A 2 70.89 -17.53 22.79
CA ASN A 2 69.67 -16.73 22.99
C ASN A 2 68.29 -17.26 22.53
N THR A 3 67.57 -17.73 23.55
CA THR A 3 66.12 -17.70 23.78
C THR A 3 65.52 -16.28 23.76
N ILE A 4 64.21 -16.16 23.50
CA ILE A 4 63.16 -15.42 24.28
C ILE A 4 61.86 -15.34 23.41
N SER A 5 60.81 -16.13 23.65
CA SER A 5 59.63 -15.96 24.54
C SER A 5 58.49 -15.06 24.01
N ARG A 6 57.29 -15.63 23.82
CA ARG A 6 55.97 -14.94 23.88
C ARG A 6 55.62 -14.60 25.34
N PRO A 7 54.69 -13.65 25.62
CA PRO A 7 53.31 -14.07 25.96
C PRO A 7 52.17 -13.08 25.58
N MET A 8 50.93 -13.61 25.61
CA MET A 8 49.65 -12.89 25.76
C MET A 8 49.54 -12.17 27.12
N ILE A 9 48.64 -11.19 27.27
CA ILE A 9 47.69 -10.99 28.41
C ILE A 9 46.87 -9.68 28.17
N VAL A 10 45.54 -9.76 27.99
CA VAL A 10 44.41 -9.44 28.91
C VAL A 10 44.07 -7.94 29.09
N GLU A 11 42.76 -7.68 28.95
CA GLU A 11 41.95 -6.49 29.23
C GLU A 11 42.28 -5.70 30.52
N ARG A 12 41.93 -4.40 30.53
CA ARG A 12 41.25 -3.78 31.68
C ARG A 12 40.57 -2.45 31.35
N TRP A 13 39.36 -2.35 31.90
CA TRP A 13 38.43 -1.23 31.95
C TRP A 13 38.90 -0.09 32.87
N SER A 14 38.34 1.11 32.62
CA SER A 14 37.76 2.07 33.59
C SER A 14 38.34 3.50 33.62
N LEU A 15 37.48 4.44 33.16
CA LEU A 15 37.08 5.70 33.81
C LEU A 15 38.13 6.77 34.16
N LEU A 16 38.02 7.96 33.55
CA LEU A 16 37.43 9.15 34.22
C LEU A 16 37.26 10.35 33.25
N CYS A 17 36.06 10.96 33.30
CA CYS A 17 35.68 12.38 33.22
C CYS A 17 36.65 13.39 32.55
N GLY A 18 36.25 14.32 31.68
CA GLY A 18 34.94 14.84 31.30
C GLY A 18 35.09 16.33 30.97
N PHE A 19 34.50 16.83 29.88
CA PHE A 19 34.21 18.26 29.67
C PHE A 19 33.06 18.44 28.65
N VAL A 20 31.89 18.75 29.21
CA VAL A 20 30.84 19.72 28.81
C VAL A 20 30.61 20.06 27.32
N ARG A 21 29.51 19.49 26.80
CA ARG A 21 28.34 20.09 26.09
C ARG A 21 28.51 21.39 25.28
N LEU A 22 28.17 21.28 23.99
CA LEU A 22 27.24 22.23 23.34
C LEU A 22 26.39 21.46 22.30
N ALA A 23 25.26 20.90 22.72
CA ALA A 23 24.23 20.41 21.82
C ALA A 23 23.15 21.48 21.74
N VAL A 24 23.11 22.20 20.61
CA VAL A 24 21.97 23.03 20.24
C VAL A 24 20.91 22.08 19.68
N VAL A 25 20.07 21.55 20.57
CA VAL A 25 18.81 20.94 20.15
C VAL A 25 17.86 22.10 19.90
N LEU A 26 17.67 22.45 18.63
CA LEU A 26 16.58 23.31 18.22
C LEU A 26 15.29 22.50 18.40
N TRP A 27 14.64 22.67 19.54
CA TRP A 27 13.31 22.15 19.79
C TRP A 27 12.34 22.99 18.97
N CYS A 28 12.09 22.58 17.73
CA CYS A 28 10.97 23.09 16.96
C CYS A 28 9.72 22.42 17.55
N CYS A 29 9.09 23.07 18.53
CA CYS A 29 7.71 22.78 18.89
C CYS A 29 6.84 23.20 17.71
N THR A 30 6.69 22.32 16.71
CA THR A 30 5.50 22.36 15.88
C THR A 30 4.35 21.93 16.78
N SER A 31 3.40 22.84 16.98
CA SER A 31 2.11 22.52 17.58
C SER A 31 1.55 21.31 16.82
N ILE A 32 1.52 20.15 17.46
CA ILE A 32 0.61 19.09 17.02
C ILE A 32 -0.75 19.66 17.36
N ASP A 33 -1.42 20.26 16.37
CA ASP A 33 -2.82 20.63 16.52
C ASP A 33 -3.54 19.37 16.99
N SER A 34 -4.07 19.42 18.21
CA SER A 34 -4.82 18.33 18.79
C SER A 34 -6.03 18.10 17.89
N ILE A 35 -6.10 16.92 17.29
CA ILE A 35 -7.30 16.46 16.58
C ILE A 35 -8.44 16.57 17.58
N ASP A 36 -9.43 17.40 17.31
CA ASP A 36 -10.65 17.40 18.11
C ASP A 36 -11.31 16.01 18.00
N ALA A 37 -11.96 15.52 19.06
CA ALA A 37 -12.64 14.22 19.00
C ALA A 37 -13.71 14.13 17.89
N ALA A 38 -14.10 15.27 17.31
CA ALA A 38 -14.99 15.40 16.15
C ALA A 38 -14.30 15.13 14.80
N ASP A 39 -12.96 15.13 14.72
CA ASP A 39 -12.18 14.98 13.49
C ASP A 39 -11.62 13.56 13.29
N VAL A 40 -11.91 12.61 14.21
CA VAL A 40 -11.56 11.21 13.99
C VAL A 40 -12.47 10.64 12.90
N PRO A 41 -11.92 10.20 11.75
CA PRO A 41 -12.74 9.69 10.66
C PRO A 41 -13.54 8.46 11.13
N ARG A 42 -14.82 8.41 10.76
CA ARG A 42 -15.67 7.26 11.07
C ARG A 42 -15.18 6.03 10.32
N ALA A 43 -15.21 4.88 10.98
CA ALA A 43 -14.85 3.62 10.38
C ALA A 43 -15.73 3.31 9.15
N LYS A 44 -15.10 2.81 8.10
CA LYS A 44 -15.74 2.34 6.86
C LYS A 44 -15.36 0.88 6.64
N LEU A 45 -16.39 0.05 6.51
CA LEU A 45 -16.27 -1.35 6.14
C LEU A 45 -16.78 -1.53 4.72
N GLN A 46 -15.88 -1.85 3.80
CA GLN A 46 -16.22 -2.32 2.47
C GLN A 46 -16.50 -3.83 2.52
N ILE A 47 -17.62 -4.25 1.94
CA ILE A 47 -17.93 -5.67 1.72
C ILE A 47 -17.95 -5.89 0.21
N ILE A 48 -17.05 -6.75 -0.27
CA ILE A 48 -16.89 -7.09 -1.68
C ILE A 48 -17.49 -8.47 -1.91
N ASN A 49 -18.47 -8.58 -2.80
CA ASN A 49 -19.07 -9.86 -3.14
C ASN A 49 -18.23 -10.56 -4.22
N GLY A 50 -17.35 -11.47 -3.78
CA GLY A 50 -16.54 -12.29 -4.67
C GLY A 50 -17.18 -13.61 -5.10
N THR A 51 -18.44 -13.87 -4.74
CA THR A 51 -19.16 -15.10 -5.12
C THR A 51 -19.91 -14.93 -6.44
N ASP A 52 -20.55 -16.00 -6.90
CA ASP A 52 -21.40 -16.05 -8.11
C ASP A 52 -22.90 -15.85 -7.82
N GLN A 53 -23.25 -15.56 -6.56
CA GLN A 53 -24.63 -15.36 -6.11
C GLN A 53 -24.78 -14.04 -5.33
N PRO A 54 -25.98 -13.44 -5.28
CA PRO A 54 -26.21 -12.27 -4.44
C PRO A 54 -26.02 -12.61 -2.96
N VAL A 55 -25.51 -11.66 -2.19
CA VAL A 55 -25.34 -11.80 -0.74
C VAL A 55 -26.11 -10.72 0.01
N ASP A 56 -26.81 -11.11 1.08
CA ASP A 56 -27.50 -10.20 1.98
C ASP A 56 -26.62 -9.87 3.19
N VAL A 57 -26.54 -8.58 3.52
CA VAL A 57 -25.73 -8.07 4.64
C VAL A 57 -26.64 -7.71 5.81
N PHE A 58 -26.25 -8.14 7.01
CA PHE A 58 -26.96 -7.84 8.25
C PHE A 58 -26.01 -7.28 9.30
N TRP A 59 -26.31 -6.11 9.84
CA TRP A 59 -25.65 -5.64 11.06
C TRP A 59 -26.14 -6.44 12.26
N LEU A 60 -25.21 -6.98 13.05
CA LEU A 60 -25.51 -7.75 14.25
C LEU A 60 -25.45 -6.81 15.46
N LYS A 61 -26.63 -6.36 15.92
CA LYS A 61 -26.76 -5.52 17.12
C LYS A 61 -26.54 -6.34 18.40
N SER A 62 -26.84 -7.63 18.34
CA SER A 62 -26.48 -8.65 19.33
C SER A 62 -26.43 -10.02 18.65
N ASP A 63 -26.15 -11.09 19.40
CA ASP A 63 -26.20 -12.46 18.87
C ASP A 63 -27.62 -12.90 18.46
N GLN A 64 -28.66 -12.17 18.89
CA GLN A 64 -30.07 -12.50 18.62
C GLN A 64 -30.77 -11.48 17.71
N GLU A 65 -30.21 -10.29 17.54
CA GLU A 65 -30.83 -9.19 16.79
C GLU A 65 -30.00 -8.83 15.55
N ARG A 66 -30.60 -9.02 14.36
CA ARG A 66 -30.00 -8.73 13.06
C ARG A 66 -30.80 -7.63 12.35
N VAL A 67 -30.11 -6.64 11.80
CA VAL A 67 -30.71 -5.52 11.06
C VAL A 67 -30.27 -5.60 9.59
N PRO A 68 -31.20 -5.74 8.63
CA PRO A 68 -30.87 -5.74 7.20
C PRO A 68 -30.12 -4.47 6.81
N SER A 69 -29.01 -4.63 6.08
CA SER A 69 -28.10 -3.55 5.67
C SER A 69 -27.88 -3.50 4.15
N GLY A 70 -28.67 -4.25 3.38
CA GLY A 70 -28.66 -4.25 1.93
C GLY A 70 -28.26 -5.60 1.32
N THR A 71 -28.17 -5.61 0.00
CA THR A 71 -27.80 -6.77 -0.82
C THR A 71 -26.69 -6.35 -1.77
N ILE A 72 -25.74 -7.24 -2.02
CA ILE A 72 -24.62 -6.99 -2.94
C ILE A 72 -24.67 -8.05 -4.03
N GLU A 73 -24.78 -7.61 -5.28
CA GLU A 73 -24.79 -8.50 -6.46
C GLU A 73 -23.39 -9.10 -6.71
N PRO A 74 -23.29 -10.23 -7.43
CA PRO A 74 -22.00 -10.84 -7.79
C PRO A 74 -21.04 -9.85 -8.45
N GLY A 75 -19.82 -9.73 -7.92
CA GLY A 75 -18.78 -8.83 -8.43
C GLY A 75 -18.94 -7.37 -8.03
N GLU A 76 -20.01 -7.01 -7.32
CA GLU A 76 -20.22 -5.66 -6.78
C GLU A 76 -19.71 -5.56 -5.33
N ASP A 77 -19.66 -4.34 -4.80
CA ASP A 77 -19.31 -4.07 -3.41
C ASP A 77 -20.21 -2.99 -2.78
N THR A 78 -20.12 -2.84 -1.47
CA THR A 78 -20.74 -1.74 -0.75
C THR A 78 -19.84 -1.21 0.35
N ASN A 79 -19.97 0.08 0.68
CA ASN A 79 -19.21 0.75 1.71
C ASN A 79 -20.11 1.19 2.86
N ILE A 80 -19.94 0.58 4.03
CA ILE A 80 -20.76 0.81 5.22
C ILE A 80 -20.01 1.74 6.18
N THR A 81 -20.56 2.92 6.45
CA THR A 81 -20.08 3.76 7.56
C THR A 81 -20.55 3.14 8.88
N THR A 82 -19.63 2.83 9.77
CA THR A 82 -19.88 2.01 10.96
C THR A 82 -19.05 2.49 12.16
N THR A 83 -19.03 1.68 13.22
CA THR A 83 -18.22 1.87 14.43
C THR A 83 -17.33 0.66 14.63
N LEU A 84 -16.11 0.88 15.13
CA LEU A 84 -15.21 -0.22 15.48
C LEU A 84 -15.89 -1.17 16.50
N GLY A 85 -15.72 -2.47 16.29
CA GLY A 85 -16.38 -3.54 17.04
C GLY A 85 -17.75 -3.96 16.49
N HIS A 86 -18.37 -3.21 15.58
CA HIS A 86 -19.61 -3.66 14.93
C HIS A 86 -19.37 -4.94 14.13
N ARG A 87 -20.31 -5.88 14.24
CA ARG A 87 -20.28 -7.18 13.54
C ARG A 87 -21.31 -7.20 12.43
N PHE A 88 -20.96 -7.80 11.30
CA PHE A 88 -21.86 -7.97 10.16
C PHE A 88 -21.88 -9.44 9.74
N ALA A 89 -23.08 -10.00 9.57
CA ALA A 89 -23.26 -11.28 8.90
C ALA A 89 -23.53 -11.05 7.42
N ILE A 90 -22.91 -11.86 6.56
CA ILE A 90 -23.11 -11.85 5.13
C ILE A 90 -23.57 -13.24 4.72
N ARG A 91 -24.78 -13.34 4.15
CA ARG A 91 -25.46 -14.59 3.81
C ARG A 91 -25.65 -14.71 2.29
N GLY A 92 -25.23 -15.82 1.69
CA GLY A 92 -25.56 -16.18 0.30
C GLY A 92 -27.03 -16.51 0.14
N ARG A 93 -27.67 -16.03 -0.94
CA ARG A 93 -29.10 -16.24 -1.17
C ARG A 93 -29.46 -17.63 -1.68
N ASP A 94 -28.54 -18.29 -2.36
CA ASP A 94 -28.81 -19.54 -3.07
C ASP A 94 -28.44 -20.76 -2.23
N ASP A 95 -27.38 -20.67 -1.43
CA ASP A 95 -26.84 -21.78 -0.64
C ASP A 95 -26.90 -21.58 0.88
N ASP A 96 -27.42 -20.44 1.35
CA ASP A 96 -27.47 -20.04 2.76
C ASP A 96 -26.10 -20.05 3.47
N SER A 97 -24.99 -20.02 2.72
CA SER A 97 -23.65 -19.87 3.29
C SER A 97 -23.57 -18.56 4.05
N GLU A 98 -22.96 -18.58 5.23
CA GLU A 98 -22.85 -17.39 6.07
C GLU A 98 -21.42 -17.17 6.54
N SER A 99 -20.97 -15.92 6.44
CA SER A 99 -19.73 -15.48 7.05
C SER A 99 -19.97 -14.24 7.90
N THR A 100 -19.10 -14.00 8.87
CA THR A 100 -19.20 -12.83 9.75
C THR A 100 -17.89 -12.06 9.72
N VAL A 101 -17.99 -10.74 9.68
CA VAL A 101 -16.85 -9.82 9.80
C VAL A 101 -17.08 -8.84 10.93
N VAL A 102 -16.00 -8.48 11.63
CA VAL A 102 -15.99 -7.39 12.61
C VAL A 102 -15.29 -6.19 11.96
N SER A 103 -15.87 -4.99 12.10
CA SER A 103 -15.18 -3.75 11.74
C SER A 103 -14.16 -3.43 12.80
N GLU A 104 -12.89 -3.58 12.50
CA GLU A 104 -11.80 -3.49 13.46
C GLU A 104 -10.70 -2.49 13.04
N ALA A 105 -10.82 -1.91 11.85
CA ALA A 105 -9.97 -0.82 11.35
C ALA A 105 -10.83 0.32 10.77
N LEU A 106 -10.26 1.52 10.65
CA LEU A 106 -10.96 2.71 10.14
C LEU A 106 -11.28 2.57 8.65
N VAL A 107 -10.39 1.94 7.91
CA VAL A 107 -10.54 1.55 6.51
C VAL A 107 -10.34 0.04 6.44
N GLN A 108 -11.42 -0.70 6.19
CA GLN A 108 -11.39 -2.16 6.14
C GLN A 108 -12.20 -2.67 4.96
N ALA A 109 -11.68 -3.67 4.26
CA ALA A 109 -12.40 -4.41 3.25
C ALA A 109 -12.51 -5.88 3.67
N TYR A 110 -13.65 -6.49 3.35
CA TYR A 110 -13.92 -7.90 3.53
C TYR A 110 -14.47 -8.48 2.24
N ARG A 111 -13.77 -9.47 1.69
CA ARG A 111 -14.18 -10.14 0.46
C ARG A 111 -14.86 -11.47 0.78
N VAL A 112 -16.16 -11.54 0.51
CA VAL A 112 -16.91 -12.80 0.55
C VAL A 112 -16.43 -13.70 -0.58
N GLY A 113 -16.29 -15.00 -0.32
CA GLY A 113 -15.69 -15.95 -1.27
C GLY A 113 -14.15 -15.95 -1.27
N GLY A 114 -13.50 -15.07 -0.50
CA GLY A 114 -12.06 -15.08 -0.31
C GLY A 114 -11.25 -14.72 -1.56
N ILE A 115 -10.05 -15.30 -1.66
CA ILE A 115 -9.14 -15.08 -2.80
C ILE A 115 -9.67 -15.85 -4.03
N PRO A 116 -9.85 -15.20 -5.19
CA PRO A 116 -10.35 -15.85 -6.40
C PRO A 116 -9.55 -17.08 -6.83
N ASP A 117 -10.23 -18.12 -7.34
CA ASP A 117 -9.61 -19.36 -7.85
C ASP A 117 -8.70 -19.15 -9.05
N PHE A 118 -8.83 -18.01 -9.74
CA PHE A 118 -7.87 -17.53 -10.74
C PHE A 118 -6.42 -17.57 -10.21
N TYR A 119 -6.24 -17.28 -8.92
CA TYR A 119 -4.94 -17.28 -8.26
C TYR A 119 -4.56 -18.66 -7.71
N THR A 120 -3.82 -19.40 -8.54
CA THR A 120 -3.34 -20.74 -8.22
C THR A 120 -1.97 -20.75 -7.53
N GLN A 121 -1.24 -19.64 -7.59
CA GLN A 121 0.01 -19.45 -6.85
C GLN A 121 -0.21 -18.47 -5.69
N ARG A 122 0.38 -18.78 -4.54
CA ARG A 122 0.30 -17.97 -3.32
C ARG A 122 1.65 -17.94 -2.62
N SER A 123 1.98 -16.77 -2.08
CA SER A 123 3.11 -16.52 -1.20
C SER A 123 2.67 -15.53 -0.13
N GLU A 124 3.55 -15.23 0.82
CA GLU A 124 3.31 -14.21 1.82
C GLU A 124 4.60 -13.50 2.21
N ALA A 125 4.46 -12.27 2.67
CA ALA A 125 5.51 -11.48 3.30
C ALA A 125 5.11 -11.23 4.75
N HIS A 126 5.59 -12.06 5.69
CA HIS A 126 5.19 -12.06 7.10
C HIS A 126 3.65 -11.93 7.30
N GLY A 127 2.88 -12.78 6.61
CA GLY A 127 1.42 -12.80 6.64
C GLY A 127 0.73 -11.83 5.67
N TYR A 128 1.45 -10.92 5.01
CA TYR A 128 0.88 -10.09 3.95
C TYR A 128 0.64 -10.92 2.68
N PRO A 129 -0.60 -11.03 2.17
CA PRO A 129 -0.91 -11.96 1.08
C PRO A 129 -0.34 -11.51 -0.27
N ILE A 130 0.30 -12.45 -0.98
CA ILE A 130 0.77 -12.28 -2.36
C ILE A 130 0.19 -13.40 -3.22
N VAL A 131 -0.42 -13.05 -4.34
CA VAL A 131 -1.11 -14.02 -5.21
C VAL A 131 -0.75 -13.85 -6.67
N ALA A 132 -0.81 -14.94 -7.43
CA ALA A 132 -0.55 -14.91 -8.86
C ALA A 132 -1.28 -16.04 -9.60
N SER A 133 -1.50 -15.86 -10.90
CA SER A 133 -2.05 -16.93 -11.74
C SER A 133 -1.01 -18.04 -11.95
N ALA A 134 -1.38 -19.13 -12.63
CA ALA A 134 -0.45 -20.20 -12.99
C ALA A 134 0.63 -19.76 -14.01
N ARG A 135 0.44 -18.60 -14.67
CA ARG A 135 1.31 -18.13 -15.76
C ARG A 135 2.52 -17.34 -15.27
N VAL A 136 2.42 -16.75 -14.09
CA VAL A 136 3.50 -15.98 -13.45
C VAL A 136 4.65 -16.90 -13.08
N ASN A 137 5.88 -16.46 -13.33
CA ASN A 137 7.09 -17.11 -12.89
C ASN A 137 7.13 -17.14 -11.35
N PRO A 138 7.26 -18.32 -10.70
CA PRO A 138 7.28 -18.42 -9.24
C PRO A 138 8.37 -17.58 -8.55
N PHE A 139 9.46 -17.25 -9.25
CA PHE A 139 10.50 -16.36 -8.72
C PHE A 139 10.00 -14.92 -8.54
N ALA A 140 9.02 -14.47 -9.31
CA ALA A 140 8.41 -13.15 -9.12
C ALA A 140 7.70 -13.05 -7.76
N LEU A 141 7.04 -14.14 -7.30
CA LEU A 141 6.43 -14.16 -5.96
C LEU A 141 7.48 -14.09 -4.84
N GLN A 142 8.66 -14.68 -5.05
CA GLN A 142 9.75 -14.63 -4.09
C GLN A 142 10.37 -13.23 -4.03
N GLU A 143 10.58 -12.60 -5.19
CA GLU A 143 11.09 -11.23 -5.28
C GLU A 143 10.09 -10.23 -4.66
N ALA A 144 8.81 -10.35 -4.99
CA ALA A 144 7.76 -9.52 -4.38
C ALA A 144 7.72 -9.68 -2.86
N ALA A 145 7.81 -10.91 -2.34
CA ALA A 145 7.83 -11.15 -0.90
C ALA A 145 9.04 -10.50 -0.22
N TYR A 146 10.23 -10.61 -0.85
CA TYR A 146 11.46 -9.97 -0.36
C TYR A 146 11.33 -8.44 -0.32
N LEU A 147 10.83 -7.82 -1.38
CA LEU A 147 10.66 -6.37 -1.48
C LEU A 147 9.61 -5.84 -0.49
N VAL A 148 8.45 -6.50 -0.39
CA VAL A 148 7.42 -6.15 0.60
C VAL A 148 7.98 -6.26 2.03
N ASP A 149 8.77 -7.30 2.30
CA ASP A 149 9.42 -7.46 3.60
C ASP A 149 10.40 -6.34 3.91
N LEU A 150 11.18 -5.91 2.91
CA LEU A 150 12.12 -4.82 3.04
C LEU A 150 11.41 -3.47 3.27
N MET A 151 10.36 -3.18 2.49
CA MET A 151 9.60 -1.93 2.60
C MET A 151 8.90 -1.78 3.96
N LEU A 152 8.43 -2.88 4.55
CA LEU A 152 7.72 -2.90 5.83
C LEU A 152 8.60 -3.33 7.02
N ALA A 153 9.91 -3.52 6.82
CA ALA A 153 10.81 -4.10 7.83
C ALA A 153 10.79 -3.34 9.17
N GLN A 154 10.67 -2.00 9.09
CA GLN A 154 10.64 -1.13 10.27
C GLN A 154 9.22 -0.79 10.75
N ARG A 155 8.18 -1.29 10.08
CA ARG A 155 6.77 -0.95 10.33
C ARG A 155 5.86 -2.18 10.35
N PRO A 156 6.08 -3.13 11.29
CA PRO A 156 5.20 -4.28 11.46
C PRO A 156 3.75 -3.88 11.82
N ASP A 157 3.57 -2.75 12.48
CA ASP A 157 2.27 -2.13 12.78
C ASP A 157 1.48 -1.78 11.51
N VAL A 158 2.16 -1.21 10.51
CA VAL A 158 1.56 -0.89 9.20
C VAL A 158 1.22 -2.16 8.45
N ARG A 159 2.10 -3.17 8.47
CA ARG A 159 1.83 -4.46 7.86
C ARG A 159 0.57 -5.10 8.42
N GLU A 160 0.44 -5.15 9.75
CA GLU A 160 -0.75 -5.70 10.42
C GLU A 160 -2.01 -4.93 10.00
N ALA A 161 -1.94 -3.60 9.98
CA ALA A 161 -3.05 -2.75 9.55
C ALA A 161 -3.44 -3.01 8.08
N MET A 162 -2.46 -3.18 7.18
CA MET A 162 -2.72 -3.51 5.77
C MET A 162 -3.42 -4.87 5.64
N ILE A 163 -2.92 -5.91 6.31
CA ILE A 163 -3.53 -7.26 6.30
C ILE A 163 -4.97 -7.18 6.80
N LYS A 164 -5.18 -6.52 7.95
CA LYS A 164 -6.48 -6.35 8.59
C LYS A 164 -7.45 -5.54 7.75
N SER A 165 -6.94 -4.59 6.98
CA SER A 165 -7.74 -3.84 6.02
C SER A 165 -8.18 -4.69 4.82
N GLY A 166 -7.70 -5.93 4.67
CA GLY A 166 -8.00 -6.78 3.51
C GLY A 166 -7.09 -6.54 2.31
N SER A 167 -5.97 -5.84 2.50
CA SER A 167 -5.00 -5.57 1.44
C SER A 167 -4.32 -6.84 0.94
N ARG A 168 -4.02 -6.88 -0.36
CA ARG A 168 -3.31 -7.98 -1.02
C ARG A 168 -2.56 -7.47 -2.24
N LEU A 169 -1.37 -8.02 -2.47
CA LEU A 169 -0.63 -7.86 -3.71
C LEU A 169 -0.96 -9.00 -4.68
N SER A 170 -1.23 -8.66 -5.94
CA SER A 170 -1.36 -9.60 -7.04
C SER A 170 -0.28 -9.37 -8.09
N ILE A 171 0.33 -10.44 -8.59
CA ILE A 171 1.34 -10.36 -9.65
C ILE A 171 0.70 -10.71 -10.98
N LEU A 172 0.98 -9.88 -11.97
CA LEU A 172 0.51 -10.02 -13.35
C LEU A 172 1.60 -10.69 -14.19
N ALA A 173 1.25 -11.72 -14.97
CA ALA A 173 2.21 -12.32 -15.89
C ALA A 173 2.51 -11.36 -17.05
N TRP A 174 3.69 -11.46 -17.67
CA TRP A 174 4.11 -10.57 -18.77
C TRP A 174 3.16 -10.60 -19.98
N ASN A 175 2.33 -11.65 -20.08
CA ASN A 175 1.38 -11.91 -21.16
C ASN A 175 -0.08 -12.05 -20.68
N GLU A 176 -0.38 -11.47 -19.53
CA GLU A 176 -1.73 -11.17 -19.04
C GLU A 176 -1.95 -9.67 -19.09
N PHE A 177 -3.18 -9.19 -19.03
CA PHE A 177 -3.49 -7.77 -18.93
C PHE A 177 -4.04 -7.38 -17.55
N THR A 178 -3.94 -6.10 -17.20
CA THR A 178 -4.44 -5.61 -15.90
C THR A 178 -5.93 -5.94 -15.74
N THR A 179 -6.74 -5.76 -16.77
CA THR A 179 -8.17 -6.09 -16.71
C THR A 179 -8.48 -7.59 -16.78
N ASP A 180 -7.50 -8.48 -17.01
CA ASP A 180 -7.68 -9.93 -16.86
C ASP A 180 -7.79 -10.33 -15.38
N GLN A 181 -7.12 -9.59 -14.49
CA GLN A 181 -7.10 -9.88 -13.07
C GLN A 181 -8.49 -9.64 -12.44
N PRO A 182 -9.00 -10.57 -11.61
CA PRO A 182 -10.36 -10.50 -11.06
C PRO A 182 -10.74 -9.17 -10.40
N GLU A 183 -9.79 -8.48 -9.78
CA GLU A 183 -10.04 -7.27 -9.00
C GLU A 183 -10.10 -6.01 -9.87
N TRP A 184 -9.65 -6.07 -11.13
CA TRP A 184 -9.60 -4.94 -12.06
C TRP A 184 -10.52 -5.13 -13.27
N LYS A 185 -11.25 -6.25 -13.34
CA LYS A 185 -12.26 -6.50 -14.40
C LYS A 185 -13.32 -5.40 -14.54
N TRP A 186 -13.58 -4.64 -13.49
CA TRP A 186 -14.53 -3.53 -13.52
C TRP A 186 -14.00 -2.34 -14.34
N LEU A 187 -12.68 -2.16 -14.45
CA LEU A 187 -12.06 -1.13 -15.28
C LEU A 187 -12.40 -1.31 -16.77
N ALA A 188 -12.44 -2.55 -17.26
CA ALA A 188 -12.87 -2.87 -18.62
C ALA A 188 -14.32 -2.45 -18.93
N LYS A 189 -15.13 -2.18 -17.90
CA LYS A 189 -16.54 -1.75 -18.03
C LYS A 189 -16.73 -0.27 -17.72
N THR A 190 -15.70 0.44 -17.28
CA THR A 190 -15.82 1.83 -16.84
C THR A 190 -15.70 2.77 -18.04
N PRO A 191 -16.73 3.58 -18.34
CA PRO A 191 -16.67 4.52 -19.46
C PRO A 191 -15.50 5.51 -19.32
N LEU A 192 -14.92 5.93 -20.44
CA LEU A 192 -13.84 6.92 -20.50
C LEU A 192 -14.33 8.17 -21.26
N PRO A 193 -14.98 9.14 -20.59
CA PRO A 193 -15.52 10.34 -21.24
C PRO A 193 -14.45 11.18 -21.94
N GLU A 194 -13.23 11.22 -21.38
CA GLU A 194 -12.07 11.94 -21.94
C GLU A 194 -11.58 11.33 -23.28
N PHE A 195 -11.82 10.04 -23.49
CA PHE A 195 -11.29 9.26 -24.61
C PHE A 195 -12.42 8.57 -25.39
N PRO A 196 -13.34 9.34 -26.01
CA PRO A 196 -14.47 8.76 -26.73
C PRO A 196 -13.99 7.87 -27.87
N GLY A 197 -14.50 6.64 -27.93
CA GLY A 197 -14.18 5.67 -28.98
C GLY A 197 -13.01 4.73 -28.65
N ILE A 198 -12.33 4.91 -27.52
CA ILE A 198 -11.37 3.93 -26.99
C ILE A 198 -12.12 3.02 -26.02
N ALA A 199 -12.05 1.70 -26.25
CA ALA A 199 -12.60 0.71 -25.32
C ALA A 199 -11.80 0.75 -24.00
N ALA A 200 -12.50 0.61 -22.87
CA ALA A 200 -11.89 0.86 -21.56
C ALA A 200 -10.77 -0.12 -21.23
N ASP A 201 -10.96 -1.40 -21.56
CA ASP A 201 -9.93 -2.44 -21.50
C ASP A 201 -8.67 -2.03 -22.27
N ASN A 202 -8.80 -1.68 -23.56
CA ASN A 202 -7.67 -1.24 -24.39
C ASN A 202 -6.91 -0.06 -23.79
N PHE A 203 -7.61 0.86 -23.10
CA PHE A 203 -6.97 1.99 -22.44
C PHE A 203 -6.19 1.55 -21.20
N TYR A 204 -6.84 0.84 -20.26
CA TYR A 204 -6.21 0.44 -19.00
C TYR A 204 -5.09 -0.57 -19.21
N ASP A 205 -5.28 -1.52 -20.12
CA ASP A 205 -4.31 -2.57 -20.42
C ASP A 205 -3.08 -2.05 -21.16
N ALA A 206 -3.21 -0.96 -21.93
CA ALA A 206 -2.07 -0.26 -22.53
C ALA A 206 -1.39 0.72 -21.55
N ARG A 207 -2.14 1.23 -20.57
CA ARG A 207 -1.68 2.28 -19.65
C ARG A 207 -0.84 1.76 -18.50
N ALA A 208 -1.22 0.63 -17.90
CA ALA A 208 -0.71 0.25 -16.59
C ALA A 208 -0.36 -1.23 -16.52
N ARG A 209 0.81 -1.51 -15.93
CA ARG A 209 1.23 -2.86 -15.49
C ARG A 209 1.36 -2.96 -13.97
N GLY A 210 0.86 -1.96 -13.25
CA GLY A 210 0.78 -1.90 -11.79
C GLY A 210 -0.40 -1.02 -11.35
N MET A 211 -0.93 -1.29 -10.15
CA MET A 211 -2.05 -0.56 -9.56
C MET A 211 -1.87 -0.50 -8.05
N GLY A 212 -1.97 0.69 -7.45
CA GLY A 212 -1.62 0.89 -6.03
C GLY A 212 -2.74 0.67 -5.01
N GLY A 213 -3.98 0.57 -5.48
CA GLY A 213 -5.18 0.48 -4.63
C GLY A 213 -5.61 1.82 -4.05
N SER A 214 -6.59 1.78 -3.15
CA SER A 214 -7.18 2.95 -2.51
C SER A 214 -7.92 2.60 -1.20
N GLN A 215 -8.56 3.59 -0.57
CA GLN A 215 -9.43 3.31 0.59
C GLN A 215 -10.67 2.45 0.23
N THR A 216 -11.05 2.40 -1.04
CA THR A 216 -12.17 1.58 -1.56
C THR A 216 -11.71 0.51 -2.55
N ASP A 217 -10.41 0.29 -2.66
CA ASP A 217 -9.82 -0.79 -3.46
C ASP A 217 -8.63 -1.35 -2.67
N PRO A 218 -8.78 -2.47 -1.95
CA PRO A 218 -7.71 -2.96 -1.10
C PRO A 218 -6.53 -3.56 -1.90
N PHE A 219 -6.62 -3.67 -3.22
CA PHE A 219 -5.70 -4.49 -4.00
C PHE A 219 -4.55 -3.68 -4.58
N CYS A 220 -3.37 -4.28 -4.57
CA CYS A 220 -2.16 -3.79 -5.24
C CYS A 220 -1.80 -4.75 -6.37
N SER A 221 -1.21 -4.27 -7.46
CA SER A 221 -0.62 -5.13 -8.48
C SER A 221 0.68 -4.60 -9.07
N CYS A 222 1.47 -5.52 -9.63
CA CYS A 222 2.67 -5.23 -10.41
C CYS A 222 2.93 -6.36 -11.43
N GLY A 223 3.66 -6.03 -12.50
CA GLY A 223 4.06 -6.99 -13.54
C GLY A 223 5.30 -7.79 -13.14
N GLU A 224 5.32 -9.09 -13.45
CA GLU A 224 6.49 -9.94 -13.22
C GLU A 224 7.71 -9.52 -14.05
N GLU A 225 7.49 -8.89 -15.21
CA GLU A 225 8.56 -8.37 -16.06
C GLU A 225 9.37 -7.28 -15.37
N ASN A 226 8.75 -6.50 -14.48
CA ASN A 226 9.44 -5.51 -13.67
C ASN A 226 10.19 -6.15 -12.51
N LEU A 227 9.55 -7.08 -11.79
CA LEU A 227 10.19 -7.80 -10.67
C LEU A 227 11.42 -8.60 -11.11
N LEU A 228 11.38 -9.19 -12.31
CA LEU A 228 12.43 -10.07 -12.81
C LEU A 228 13.29 -9.43 -13.91
N CYS A 229 13.13 -8.12 -14.12
CA CYS A 229 13.91 -7.33 -15.08
C CYS A 229 13.92 -7.91 -16.50
N TYR A 230 12.76 -8.32 -17.02
CA TYR A 230 12.67 -8.83 -18.38
C TYR A 230 12.91 -7.73 -19.41
N LEU A 231 13.46 -8.12 -20.57
CA LEU A 231 13.54 -7.22 -21.71
C LEU A 231 12.13 -6.86 -22.17
N GLY A 232 11.85 -5.55 -22.29
CA GLY A 232 10.54 -5.05 -22.72
C GLY A 232 9.61 -4.65 -21.58
N ASP A 233 10.06 -4.74 -20.32
CA ASP A 233 9.41 -4.07 -19.19
C ASP A 233 9.18 -2.58 -19.51
N PRO A 234 7.94 -2.06 -19.39
CA PRO A 234 7.67 -0.62 -19.53
C PRO A 234 8.26 0.22 -18.40
N TYR A 235 8.70 -0.41 -17.30
CA TYR A 235 9.33 0.21 -16.14
C TYR A 235 10.82 -0.14 -15.93
N PRO A 236 11.68 -0.14 -16.96
CA PRO A 236 12.99 -0.79 -16.90
C PRO A 236 14.06 -0.04 -16.07
N THR A 237 13.73 1.15 -15.58
CA THR A 237 14.63 2.03 -14.81
C THR A 237 14.12 2.30 -13.39
N GLU A 238 13.12 1.54 -12.95
CA GLU A 238 12.52 1.64 -11.62
C GLU A 238 11.90 0.29 -11.23
N ASN A 239 11.36 0.21 -10.02
CA ASN A 239 10.59 -0.92 -9.58
C ASN A 239 9.17 -0.45 -9.25
N ILE A 240 8.22 -0.77 -10.14
CA ILE A 240 6.84 -0.32 -10.04
C ILE A 240 6.15 -0.88 -8.78
N LEU A 241 6.59 -2.04 -8.27
CA LEU A 241 6.06 -2.54 -6.99
C LEU A 241 6.31 -1.54 -5.86
N ILE A 242 7.47 -0.86 -5.83
CA ILE A 242 7.75 0.12 -4.77
C ILE A 242 6.75 1.28 -4.82
N HIS A 243 6.44 1.77 -6.03
CA HIS A 243 5.45 2.83 -6.24
C HIS A 243 4.05 2.40 -5.79
N GLU A 244 3.56 1.30 -6.36
CA GLU A 244 2.18 0.85 -6.14
C GLU A 244 1.97 0.39 -4.70
N PHE A 245 2.99 -0.24 -4.12
CA PHE A 245 2.94 -0.64 -2.72
C PHE A 245 3.02 0.57 -1.77
N ALA A 246 3.62 1.69 -2.17
CA ALA A 246 3.58 2.93 -1.40
C ALA A 246 2.16 3.50 -1.31
N HIS A 247 1.40 3.50 -2.41
CA HIS A 247 -0.03 3.83 -2.38
C HIS A 247 -0.80 2.94 -1.41
N ASN A 248 -0.51 1.64 -1.40
CA ASN A 248 -1.16 0.69 -0.52
C ASN A 248 -0.75 0.89 0.96
N ILE A 249 0.54 1.10 1.24
CA ILE A 249 1.06 1.49 2.56
C ILE A 249 0.32 2.72 3.07
N HIS A 250 0.15 3.74 2.23
CA HIS A 250 -0.59 4.94 2.58
C HIS A 250 -2.07 4.63 2.88
N LEU A 251 -2.80 4.13 1.87
CA LEU A 251 -4.26 4.13 1.87
C LEU A 251 -4.89 2.91 2.56
N ARG A 252 -4.10 1.90 2.92
CA ARG A 252 -4.54 0.70 3.67
C ARG A 252 -3.81 0.53 5.00
N GLY A 253 -2.58 0.99 5.12
CA GLY A 253 -1.76 0.88 6.33
C GLY A 253 -1.80 2.15 7.18
N MET A 254 -1.20 3.22 6.70
CA MET A 254 -0.98 4.45 7.46
C MET A 254 -2.28 5.11 7.89
N VAL A 255 -3.31 5.18 7.04
CA VAL A 255 -4.62 5.74 7.44
C VAL A 255 -5.30 4.98 8.59
N ASN A 256 -4.90 3.71 8.83
CA ASN A 256 -5.41 2.89 9.92
C ASN A 256 -4.55 3.00 11.19
N VAL A 257 -3.23 3.17 11.03
CA VAL A 257 -2.27 3.30 12.15
C VAL A 257 -2.24 4.73 12.70
N ASP A 258 -2.24 5.71 11.81
CA ASP A 258 -2.17 7.14 12.10
C ASP A 258 -3.19 7.89 11.23
N PRO A 259 -4.39 8.15 11.77
CA PRO A 259 -5.47 8.80 11.03
C PRO A 259 -5.15 10.23 10.56
N THR A 260 -4.07 10.85 11.07
CA THR A 260 -3.65 12.19 10.62
C THR A 260 -2.63 12.14 9.49
N PHE A 261 -2.15 10.96 9.10
CA PHE A 261 -1.06 10.85 8.13
C PHE A 261 -1.39 11.53 6.80
N ASP A 262 -2.57 11.23 6.21
CA ASP A 262 -3.01 11.83 4.94
C ASP A 262 -3.15 13.37 5.03
N VAL A 263 -3.60 13.88 6.18
CA VAL A 263 -3.70 15.33 6.43
C VAL A 263 -2.31 15.98 6.45
N ARG A 264 -1.34 15.37 7.13
CA ARG A 264 0.06 15.86 7.16
C ARG A 264 0.69 15.77 5.77
N LEU A 265 0.48 14.67 5.06
CA LEU A 265 0.98 14.47 3.71
C LEU A 265 0.45 15.53 2.74
N ARG A 266 -0.87 15.81 2.76
CA ARG A 266 -1.46 16.91 1.97
C ARG A 266 -0.83 18.26 2.30
N SER A 267 -0.63 18.55 3.59
CA SER A 267 0.00 19.81 4.01
C SER A 267 1.44 19.96 3.51
N VAL A 268 2.21 18.88 3.56
CA VAL A 268 3.58 18.82 3.03
C VAL A 268 3.57 18.98 1.50
N TYR A 269 2.70 18.25 0.81
CA TYR A 269 2.48 18.37 -0.64
C TYR A 269 2.13 19.80 -1.07
N ASP A 270 1.13 20.43 -0.44
CA ASP A 270 0.70 21.80 -0.76
C ASP A 270 1.83 22.81 -0.55
N THR A 271 2.71 22.55 0.42
CA THR A 271 3.90 23.37 0.64
C THR A 271 4.94 23.17 -0.45
N ALA A 272 5.24 21.92 -0.81
CA ALA A 272 6.14 21.59 -1.91
C ALA A 272 5.68 22.21 -3.24
N MET A 273 4.38 22.12 -3.55
CA MET A 273 3.81 22.73 -4.76
C MET A 273 3.92 24.25 -4.76
N ARG A 274 3.68 24.92 -3.62
CA ARG A 274 3.85 26.39 -3.49
C ARG A 274 5.30 26.83 -3.66
N GLU A 275 6.25 26.02 -3.22
CA GLU A 275 7.69 26.27 -3.39
C GLU A 275 8.19 25.89 -4.80
N GLY A 276 7.33 25.30 -5.64
CA GLY A 276 7.66 24.89 -7.00
C GLY A 276 8.49 23.61 -7.08
N LEU A 277 8.56 22.84 -6.00
CA LEU A 277 9.15 21.51 -6.02
C LEU A 277 8.31 20.60 -6.93
N TRP A 278 8.97 19.65 -7.60
CA TRP A 278 8.34 18.66 -8.48
C TRP A 278 7.52 19.24 -9.64
N LYS A 279 7.66 20.54 -9.94
CA LYS A 279 6.82 21.23 -10.92
C LYS A 279 6.86 20.56 -12.29
N GLY A 280 5.70 20.17 -12.78
CA GLY A 280 5.53 19.54 -14.10
C GLY A 280 5.99 18.08 -14.14
N LYS A 281 6.18 17.46 -12.97
CA LYS A 281 6.57 16.06 -12.79
C LYS A 281 5.42 15.24 -12.24
N TYR A 282 5.51 13.92 -12.35
CA TYR A 282 4.44 13.01 -11.95
C TYR A 282 4.08 13.16 -10.46
N ALA A 283 5.10 13.34 -9.61
CA ALA A 283 4.94 13.68 -8.19
C ALA A 283 4.11 14.97 -7.92
N SER A 284 3.87 15.84 -8.92
CA SER A 284 3.03 17.05 -8.78
C SER A 284 1.57 16.86 -9.22
N VAL A 285 1.18 15.66 -9.65
CA VAL A 285 -0.18 15.37 -10.10
C VAL A 285 -1.17 15.42 -8.93
N ASN A 286 -0.84 14.76 -7.83
CA ASN A 286 -1.60 14.79 -6.58
C ASN A 286 -0.72 14.32 -5.40
N HIS A 287 -1.22 14.46 -4.17
CA HIS A 287 -0.46 14.12 -2.97
C HIS A 287 -0.22 12.61 -2.77
N HIS A 288 -0.99 11.74 -3.43
CA HIS A 288 -0.72 10.29 -3.43
C HIS A 288 0.50 9.97 -4.30
N GLU A 289 0.55 10.48 -5.54
CA GLU A 289 1.72 10.28 -6.42
C GLU A 289 2.97 10.91 -5.81
N TYR A 290 2.83 12.10 -5.22
CA TYR A 290 3.89 12.74 -4.46
C TYR A 290 4.50 11.81 -3.39
N PHE A 291 3.66 11.10 -2.65
CA PHE A 291 4.12 10.14 -1.66
C PHE A 291 4.78 8.92 -2.30
N ALA A 292 4.16 8.32 -3.31
CA ALA A 292 4.67 7.11 -3.96
C ALA A 292 6.03 7.34 -4.64
N GLU A 293 6.16 8.45 -5.36
CA GLU A 293 7.42 8.91 -5.97
C GLU A 293 8.51 9.16 -4.92
N GLY A 294 8.14 9.82 -3.81
CA GLY A 294 9.04 10.02 -2.68
C GLY A 294 9.52 8.71 -2.05
N VAL A 295 8.62 7.73 -1.90
CA VAL A 295 8.96 6.41 -1.38
C VAL A 295 9.91 5.67 -2.33
N GLN A 296 9.69 5.73 -3.65
CA GLN A 296 10.65 5.18 -4.61
C GLN A 296 12.04 5.81 -4.47
N SER A 297 12.12 7.14 -4.38
CA SER A 297 13.40 7.82 -4.16
C SER A 297 14.00 7.42 -2.81
N TRP A 298 13.18 7.28 -1.75
CA TRP A 298 13.64 6.80 -0.43
C TRP A 298 14.27 5.39 -0.47
N PHE A 299 13.85 4.54 -1.41
CA PHE A 299 14.44 3.22 -1.63
C PHE A 299 15.50 3.20 -2.74
N ASP A 300 16.00 4.37 -3.15
CA ASP A 300 17.04 4.52 -4.18
C ASP A 300 16.65 3.90 -5.54
N ASN A 301 15.36 3.96 -5.89
CA ASN A 301 14.82 3.26 -7.07
C ASN A 301 13.70 4.03 -7.78
N ASN A 302 13.80 5.36 -7.82
CA ASN A 302 12.96 6.15 -8.74
C ASN A 302 13.66 6.32 -10.09
N ARG A 303 12.91 6.71 -11.12
CA ARG A 303 13.48 7.18 -12.38
C ARG A 303 14.09 8.56 -12.25
N GLU A 304 15.04 8.84 -13.13
CA GLU A 304 15.77 10.10 -13.13
C GLU A 304 15.73 10.79 -14.49
N ASN A 305 15.47 12.10 -14.48
CA ASN A 305 15.69 13.04 -15.59
C ASN A 305 14.99 12.70 -16.91
N ASP A 306 13.72 12.27 -16.86
CA ASP A 306 12.88 12.11 -18.05
C ASP A 306 11.73 13.13 -18.10
N HIS A 307 10.71 12.86 -18.92
CA HIS A 307 9.53 13.72 -19.01
C HIS A 307 8.82 13.86 -17.65
N ASP A 308 8.58 12.72 -16.99
CA ASP A 308 7.75 12.58 -15.80
C ASP A 308 8.54 12.76 -14.50
N HIS A 309 9.85 12.57 -14.51
CA HIS A 309 10.72 12.57 -13.33
C HIS A 309 11.76 13.70 -13.38
N ASN A 310 12.21 14.19 -12.23
CA ASN A 310 13.31 15.15 -12.12
C ASN A 310 14.62 14.42 -11.73
N HIS A 311 15.57 15.13 -11.14
CA HIS A 311 16.87 14.59 -10.71
C HIS A 311 16.82 13.81 -9.39
N VAL A 312 15.66 13.71 -8.72
CA VAL A 312 15.57 13.16 -7.36
C VAL A 312 15.17 11.70 -7.44
N ASN A 313 16.16 10.81 -7.56
CA ASN A 313 15.90 9.36 -7.62
C ASN A 313 16.47 8.55 -6.45
N THR A 314 17.25 9.20 -5.59
CA THR A 314 17.84 8.58 -4.40
C THR A 314 17.33 9.19 -3.10
N ARG A 315 17.57 8.48 -1.99
CA ARG A 315 17.23 8.94 -0.64
C ARG A 315 18.04 10.17 -0.27
N GLU A 316 19.31 10.19 -0.66
CA GLU A 316 20.20 11.32 -0.41
C GLU A 316 19.67 12.59 -1.09
N GLU A 317 19.27 12.49 -2.36
CA GLU A 317 18.69 13.61 -3.09
C GLU A 317 17.33 14.00 -2.52
N LEU A 318 16.49 13.04 -2.12
CA LEU A 318 15.19 13.35 -1.52
C LEU A 318 15.36 14.13 -0.21
N LEU A 319 16.30 13.71 0.65
CA LEU A 319 16.63 14.40 1.90
C LEU A 319 17.12 15.84 1.65
N ALA A 320 17.84 16.07 0.54
CA ALA A 320 18.34 17.39 0.18
C ALA A 320 17.28 18.27 -0.50
N TYR A 321 16.48 17.70 -1.39
CA TYR A 321 15.54 18.41 -2.26
C TYR A 321 14.19 18.69 -1.57
N ASP A 322 13.63 17.67 -0.91
CA ASP A 322 12.34 17.77 -0.22
C ASP A 322 12.41 17.11 1.18
N PRO A 323 13.12 17.73 2.13
CA PRO A 323 13.32 17.17 3.47
C PRO A 323 12.02 16.99 4.27
N ARG A 324 10.91 17.63 3.87
CA ARG A 324 9.61 17.46 4.53
C ARG A 324 8.95 16.16 4.11
N LEU A 325 9.01 15.80 2.83
CA LEU A 325 8.57 14.49 2.36
C LEU A 325 9.42 13.38 2.95
N ALA A 326 10.75 13.58 2.96
CA ALA A 326 11.70 12.61 3.53
C ALA A 326 11.48 12.33 5.03
N ALA A 327 10.79 13.22 5.74
CA ALA A 327 10.54 13.09 7.18
C ALA A 327 9.21 12.38 7.53
N LEU A 328 8.33 12.13 6.56
CA LEU A 328 7.04 11.45 6.75
C LEU A 328 7.19 9.94 6.88
#